data_AF-A0A813DCE0-F1
#
_entry.id   AF-A0A813DCE0-F1
#
_cell.length_a   1.000
_cell.length_b   1.000
_cell.length_c   1.000
_cell.angle_alpha   90.00
_cell.angle_beta   90.00
_cell.angle_gamma   90.00
#
_symmetry.space_group_name_H-M   'P 1'
#
loop_
_entity.id
_entity.type
_entity.pdbx_description
1 polymer ?
#
loop_
_entity_poly.entity_id
_entity_poly.type
_entity_poly.pdbx_seq_one_letter_code
_entity_poly.pdbx_strand_id
1 'polypeptide(L)'
;AVALILNAHARLQLSIPVLFDYFAQDVPRRIKAHSLHSLCLVASAFARQRRADAVLFEKIGDYACGNAATLYPRAVATLLWSFSEVEIRHGVLFYNAPQHLAKSVAAYTTDELCMVGRAYGKFQMAHLPLFHALSAELPHRTLAVLGSAAAVGPGGSKEETEEERQQREDDEEAALQDFRQEPGAVAVGPNKAQPKISSLVGLLEAYARLTIFEEATNRLLCDALVRRTEELAPSLVVKAARACAALSFAHPGIVRLAVICMTENGEELEDEELELLGRALEDLGALGDDGGRLLLHHPKGVEAIAP
;
A
#
# COMPACT_ATOMS: atom_id res chain seq x y z
N ALA A 1 5.18 25.49 6.92
CA ALA A 1 5.61 25.96 5.58
C ALA A 1 6.68 25.04 4.98
N VAL A 2 7.85 24.89 5.60
CA VAL A 2 8.98 24.07 5.09
C VAL A 2 8.58 22.64 4.71
N ALA A 3 7.88 21.93 5.61
CA ALA A 3 7.47 20.55 5.37
C ALA A 3 6.53 20.40 4.15
N LEU A 4 5.69 21.42 3.89
CA LEU A 4 4.77 21.43 2.75
C LEU A 4 5.54 21.64 1.43
N ILE A 5 6.54 22.52 1.42
CA ILE A 5 7.38 22.75 0.24
C ILE A 5 8.16 21.48 -0.12
N LEU A 6 8.80 20.85 0.88
CA LEU A 6 9.49 19.58 0.68
C LEU A 6 8.56 18.48 0.16
N ASN A 7 7.36 18.37 0.75
CA ASN A 7 6.38 17.39 0.30
C ASN A 7 5.90 17.67 -1.12
N ALA A 8 5.68 18.94 -1.49
CA ALA A 8 5.31 19.31 -2.86
C ALA A 8 6.40 18.93 -3.87
N HIS A 9 7.67 19.25 -3.60
CA HIS A 9 8.79 18.83 -4.46
C HIS A 9 8.91 17.31 -4.55
N ALA A 10 8.74 16.60 -3.43
CA ALA A 10 8.77 15.15 -3.42
C ALA A 10 7.66 14.53 -4.26
N ARG A 11 6.45 15.11 -4.25
CA ARG A 11 5.31 14.65 -5.04
C ARG A 11 5.46 14.91 -6.54
N LEU A 12 6.01 16.07 -6.90
CA LEU A 12 6.28 16.44 -8.30
C LEU A 12 7.53 15.75 -8.87
N GLN A 13 8.19 14.87 -8.10
CA GLN A 13 9.44 14.21 -8.47
C GLN A 13 10.56 15.18 -8.87
N LEU A 14 10.49 16.42 -8.39
CA LEU A 14 11.49 17.45 -8.65
C LEU A 14 12.68 17.24 -7.72
N SER A 15 13.74 16.63 -8.24
CA SER A 15 14.98 16.42 -7.50
C SER A 15 15.77 17.72 -7.44
N ILE A 16 15.72 18.40 -6.28
CA ILE A 16 16.61 19.52 -5.96
C ILE A 16 17.51 19.09 -4.80
N PRO A 17 18.67 18.47 -5.08
CA PRO A 17 19.52 17.89 -4.04
C PRO A 17 19.89 18.83 -2.91
N VAL A 18 20.28 20.06 -3.27
CA VAL A 18 20.73 21.09 -2.34
C VAL A 18 19.67 21.45 -1.30
N LEU A 19 18.38 21.43 -1.70
CA LEU A 19 17.27 21.73 -0.81
C LEU A 19 17.12 20.64 0.26
N PHE A 20 17.17 19.37 -0.16
CA PHE A 20 17.10 18.24 0.75
C PHE A 20 18.30 18.19 1.69
N ASP A 21 19.51 18.46 1.19
CA ASP A 21 20.73 18.46 2.01
C ASP A 21 20.70 19.58 3.07
N TYR A 22 20.17 20.75 2.72
CA TYR A 22 19.96 21.84 3.67
C TYR A 22 18.99 21.45 4.79
N PHE A 23 17.83 20.89 4.43
CA PHE A 23 16.84 20.50 5.43
C PHE A 23 17.23 19.29 6.27
N ALA A 24 18.00 18.37 5.69
CA ALA A 24 18.61 17.27 6.41
C ALA A 24 19.50 17.76 7.56
N GLN A 25 20.18 18.90 7.40
CA GLN A 25 20.98 19.51 8.46
C GLN A 25 20.17 20.41 9.39
N ASP A 26 19.15 21.11 8.87
CA ASP A 26 18.40 22.10 9.62
C ASP A 26 17.33 21.50 10.54
N VAL A 27 16.59 20.51 10.04
CA VAL A 27 15.48 19.88 10.77
C VAL A 27 15.96 19.23 12.08
N PRO A 28 17.07 18.47 12.13
CA PRO A 28 17.59 17.91 13.38
C PRO A 28 17.97 18.98 14.41
N ARG A 29 18.52 20.12 13.96
CA ARG A 29 18.92 21.23 14.85
C ARG A 29 17.71 21.91 15.50
N ARG A 30 16.57 21.93 14.79
CA ARG A 30 15.34 22.63 15.21
C ARG A 30 14.16 21.69 15.43
N ILE A 31 14.43 20.42 15.78
CA ILE A 31 13.39 19.39 15.84
C ILE A 31 12.25 19.72 16.81
N LYS A 32 12.56 20.34 17.95
CA LYS A 32 11.57 20.74 18.96
C LYS A 32 10.66 21.89 18.51
N ALA A 33 11.06 22.64 17.49
CA ALA A 33 10.24 23.73 16.94
C ALA A 33 9.24 23.21 15.89
N HIS A 34 9.37 21.94 15.47
CA HIS A 34 8.49 21.33 14.49
C HIS A 34 7.39 20.51 15.16
N SER A 35 6.15 20.64 14.67
CA SER A 35 5.07 19.75 15.06
C SER A 35 5.36 18.32 14.58
N LEU A 36 4.85 17.33 15.30
CA LEU A 36 4.94 15.92 14.90
C LEU A 36 4.43 15.69 13.47
N HIS A 37 3.34 16.38 13.12
CA HIS A 37 2.77 16.36 11.78
C HIS A 37 3.77 16.84 10.71
N SER A 38 4.46 17.97 10.97
CA SER A 38 5.48 18.50 10.06
C SER A 38 6.64 17.51 9.87
N LEU A 39 7.05 16.81 10.93
CA LEU A 39 8.10 15.80 10.86
C LEU A 39 7.68 14.57 10.05
N CYS A 40 6.42 14.14 10.15
CA CYS A 40 5.87 13.07 9.32
C CYS A 40 5.92 13.44 7.82
N LEU A 41 5.56 14.67 7.47
CA LEU A 41 5.65 15.17 6.10
C LEU A 41 7.09 15.20 5.58
N VAL A 42 8.05 15.64 6.40
CA VAL A 42 9.48 15.63 6.05
C VAL A 42 9.95 14.20 5.82
N ALA A 43 9.69 13.27 6.75
CA ALA A 43 10.07 11.86 6.59
C ALA A 43 9.47 11.25 5.30
N SER A 44 8.19 11.55 5.03
CA SER A 44 7.48 11.08 3.84
C SER A 44 8.05 11.66 2.55
N ALA A 45 8.52 12.92 2.56
CA ALA A 45 9.16 13.56 1.41
C ALA A 45 10.52 12.91 1.09
N PHE A 46 11.34 12.67 2.12
CA PHE A 46 12.63 11.98 1.97
C PHE A 46 12.47 10.53 1.49
N ALA A 47 11.46 9.82 2.02
CA ALA A 47 11.09 8.48 1.60
C ALA A 47 10.74 8.39 0.12
N ARG A 48 9.90 9.31 -0.40
CA ARG A 48 9.53 9.34 -1.84
C ARG A 48 10.73 9.59 -2.74
N GLN A 49 11.68 10.42 -2.29
CA GLN A 49 12.91 10.72 -3.02
C GLN A 49 14.00 9.65 -2.83
N ARG A 50 13.71 8.56 -2.09
CA ARG A 50 14.66 7.49 -1.73
C ARG A 50 15.97 8.03 -1.15
N ARG A 51 15.90 9.12 -0.40
CA ARG A 51 17.05 9.74 0.27
C ARG A 51 17.15 9.25 1.70
N ALA A 52 18.12 8.39 1.95
CA ALA A 52 18.45 7.92 3.28
C ALA A 52 19.39 8.92 3.98
N ASP A 53 18.87 9.63 4.97
CA ASP A 53 19.69 10.36 5.94
C ASP A 53 19.47 9.76 7.33
N ALA A 54 20.46 8.98 7.78
CA ALA A 54 20.40 8.28 9.05
C ALA A 54 20.22 9.23 10.24
N VAL A 55 20.90 10.38 10.24
CA VAL A 55 20.87 11.33 11.36
C VAL A 55 19.51 12.01 11.45
N LEU A 56 18.94 12.41 10.31
CA LEU A 56 17.60 12.98 10.26
C LEU A 56 16.55 11.99 10.79
N PHE A 57 16.55 10.76 10.26
CA PHE A 57 15.57 9.75 10.63
C PHE A 57 15.72 9.30 12.09
N GLU A 58 16.94 9.15 12.61
CA GLU A 58 17.17 8.84 14.02
C GLU A 58 16.57 9.93 14.92
N LYS A 59 16.82 11.21 14.62
CA LYS A 59 16.26 12.32 15.40
C LYS A 59 14.74 12.40 15.32
N ILE A 60 14.16 12.18 14.15
CA ILE A 60 12.69 12.13 13.99
C ILE A 60 12.11 10.98 14.82
N GLY A 61 12.76 9.80 14.79
CA GLY A 61 12.36 8.63 15.57
C GLY A 61 12.42 8.88 17.07
N ASP A 62 13.53 9.43 17.57
CA ASP A 62 13.73 9.81 18.97
C ASP A 62 12.64 10.78 19.45
N TYR A 63 12.36 11.81 18.64
CA TYR A 63 11.35 12.81 18.99
C TYR A 63 9.92 12.23 18.98
N ALA A 64 9.60 11.37 18.01
CA ALA A 64 8.30 10.72 17.93
C ALA A 64 8.10 9.76 19.12
N CYS A 65 9.11 8.96 19.47
CA CYS A 65 9.07 8.06 20.62
C CYS A 65 9.05 8.81 21.95
N GLY A 66 9.77 9.94 22.08
CA GLY A 66 9.71 10.81 23.25
C GLY A 66 8.35 11.45 23.46
N ASN A 67 7.57 11.65 22.39
CA ASN A 67 6.21 12.20 22.42
C ASN A 67 5.14 11.13 22.14
N ALA A 68 5.36 9.89 22.59
CA ALA A 68 4.50 8.76 22.27
C ALA A 68 3.01 8.97 22.63
N ALA A 69 2.71 9.75 23.69
CA ALA A 69 1.35 10.06 24.10
C ALA A 69 0.57 10.92 23.08
N THR A 70 1.28 11.63 22.19
CA THR A 70 0.69 12.50 21.16
C THR A 70 0.63 11.82 19.79
N LEU A 71 1.13 10.60 19.67
CA LEU A 71 1.08 9.83 18.42
C LEU A 71 -0.37 9.44 18.14
N TYR A 72 -0.82 9.77 16.93
CA TYR A 72 -2.10 9.34 16.39
C TYR A 72 -1.89 8.31 15.27
N PRO A 73 -2.89 7.47 14.95
CA PRO A 73 -2.77 6.36 14.00
C PRO A 73 -2.06 6.69 12.68
N ARG A 74 -2.49 7.76 12.00
CA ARG A 74 -1.90 8.24 10.74
C ARG A 74 -0.42 8.59 10.86
N ALA A 75 0.00 9.24 11.95
CA ALA A 75 1.41 9.59 12.16
C ALA A 75 2.27 8.32 12.29
N VAL A 76 1.82 7.34 13.06
CA VAL A 76 2.52 6.06 13.22
C VAL A 76 2.66 5.33 11.88
N ALA A 77 1.57 5.21 11.13
CA ALA A 77 1.59 4.56 9.81
C ALA A 77 2.53 5.28 8.82
N THR A 78 2.46 6.62 8.78
CA THR A 78 3.30 7.43 7.88
C THR A 78 4.78 7.32 8.23
N LEU A 79 5.13 7.35 9.53
CA LEU A 79 6.50 7.19 9.97
C LEU A 79 7.01 5.78 9.64
N LEU A 80 6.30 4.72 10.02
CA LEU A 80 6.73 3.35 9.73
C LEU A 80 6.93 3.12 8.23
N TRP A 81 5.99 3.58 7.40
CA TRP A 81 6.15 3.54 5.96
C TRP A 81 7.40 4.30 5.51
N SER A 82 7.57 5.56 5.95
CA SER A 82 8.72 6.38 5.54
C SER A 82 10.06 5.76 5.91
N PHE A 83 10.20 5.24 7.13
CA PHE A 83 11.40 4.55 7.61
C PHE A 83 11.68 3.27 6.81
N SER A 84 10.64 2.51 6.48
CA SER A 84 10.78 1.32 5.65
C SER A 84 11.15 1.65 4.20
N GLU A 85 10.68 2.76 3.63
CA GLU A 85 11.03 3.15 2.27
C GLU A 85 12.51 3.54 2.12
N VAL A 86 13.09 4.20 3.13
CA VAL A 86 14.53 4.51 3.16
C VAL A 86 15.40 3.42 3.80
N GLU A 87 14.80 2.30 4.19
CA GLU A 87 15.47 1.14 4.80
C GLU A 87 16.23 1.44 6.11
N ILE A 88 15.80 2.48 6.85
CA ILE A 88 16.37 2.84 8.15
C ILE A 88 15.50 2.24 9.25
N ARG A 89 16.11 1.42 10.11
CA ARG A 89 15.40 0.75 11.22
C ARG A 89 15.56 1.52 12.51
N HIS A 90 14.47 2.14 12.98
CA HIS A 90 14.41 2.73 14.32
C HIS A 90 13.81 1.74 15.33
N GLY A 91 14.67 1.04 16.07
CA GLY A 91 14.28 -0.09 16.92
C GLY A 91 13.14 0.22 17.89
N VAL A 92 13.21 1.36 18.59
CA VAL A 92 12.18 1.76 19.57
C VAL A 92 10.83 2.06 18.92
N LEU A 93 10.84 2.60 17.69
CA LEU A 93 9.60 2.93 16.97
C LEU A 93 8.90 1.65 16.52
N PHE A 94 9.65 0.73 15.91
CA PHE A 94 9.12 -0.56 15.48
C PHE A 94 8.77 -1.47 16.67
N TYR A 95 9.44 -1.37 17.82
CA TYR A 95 9.04 -2.15 18.99
C TYR A 95 7.69 -1.70 19.58
N ASN A 96 7.43 -0.40 19.62
CA ASN A 96 6.22 0.16 20.26
C ASN A 96 5.01 0.25 19.32
N ALA A 97 5.22 0.23 18.00
CA ALA A 97 4.16 0.34 17.00
C ALA A 97 3.03 -0.71 17.14
N PRO A 98 3.29 -2.01 17.36
CA PRO A 98 2.23 -3.01 17.49
C PRO A 98 1.39 -2.80 18.76
N GLN A 99 2.02 -2.32 19.83
CA GLN A 99 1.32 -2.00 21.08
C GLN A 99 0.37 -0.81 20.91
N HIS A 100 0.80 0.19 20.14
CA HIS A 100 -0.05 1.33 19.78
C HIS A 100 -1.22 0.86 18.89
N LEU A 101 -0.95 0.02 17.89
CA LEU A 101 -1.98 -0.55 17.02
C LEU A 101 -3.01 -1.34 17.83
N ALA A 102 -2.58 -2.25 18.71
CA ALA A 102 -3.49 -3.07 19.52
C ALA A 102 -4.43 -2.24 20.40
N LYS A 103 -3.98 -1.08 20.90
CA LYS A 103 -4.80 -0.17 21.71
C LYS A 103 -5.79 0.66 20.90
N SER A 104 -5.45 0.97 19.65
CA SER A 104 -6.18 1.98 18.86
C SER A 104 -6.59 1.49 17.47
N VAL A 105 -6.67 0.18 17.25
CA VAL A 105 -6.95 -0.44 15.94
C VAL A 105 -8.21 0.11 15.27
N ALA A 106 -9.24 0.41 16.08
CA ALA A 106 -10.50 0.97 15.59
C ALA A 106 -10.32 2.33 14.91
N ALA A 107 -9.34 3.14 15.35
CA ALA A 107 -9.06 4.48 14.86
C ALA A 107 -8.16 4.51 13.61
N TYR A 108 -7.53 3.39 13.24
CA TYR A 108 -6.77 3.29 12.00
C TYR A 108 -7.70 3.20 10.79
N THR A 109 -7.31 3.81 9.68
CA THR A 109 -7.93 3.54 8.37
C THR A 109 -7.34 2.28 7.74
N THR A 110 -8.04 1.65 6.80
CA THR A 110 -7.56 0.44 6.12
C THR A 110 -6.21 0.68 5.41
N ASP A 111 -6.02 1.86 4.81
CA ASP A 111 -4.74 2.24 4.20
C ASP A 111 -3.62 2.34 5.22
N GLU A 112 -3.87 2.92 6.39
CA GLU A 112 -2.86 3.03 7.44
C GLU A 112 -2.47 1.66 7.99
N LEU A 113 -3.44 0.75 8.14
CA LEU A 113 -3.18 -0.64 8.50
C LEU A 113 -2.28 -1.34 7.47
N CYS A 114 -2.56 -1.14 6.19
CA CYS A 114 -1.75 -1.67 5.10
C CYS A 114 -0.32 -1.07 5.10
N MET A 115 -0.18 0.23 5.36
CA MET A 115 1.13 0.88 5.48
C MET A 115 1.97 0.27 6.61
N VAL A 116 1.36 0.01 7.76
CA VAL A 116 2.01 -0.67 8.89
C VAL A 116 2.44 -2.07 8.49
N GLY A 117 1.52 -2.88 7.95
CA GLY A 117 1.83 -4.26 7.53
C GLY A 117 2.95 -4.31 6.49
N ARG A 118 2.90 -3.45 5.47
CA ARG A 118 3.94 -3.30 4.45
C ARG A 118 5.30 -2.95 5.03
N ALA A 119 5.37 -2.03 6.00
CA ALA A 119 6.62 -1.65 6.64
C ALA A 119 7.28 -2.84 7.37
N TYR A 120 6.47 -3.66 8.07
CA TYR A 120 6.95 -4.89 8.73
C TYR A 120 7.40 -5.95 7.73
N GLY A 121 6.64 -6.14 6.66
CA GLY A 121 7.00 -7.05 5.57
C GLY A 121 8.31 -6.66 4.88
N LYS A 122 8.56 -5.35 4.68
CA LYS A 122 9.80 -4.87 4.06
C LYS A 122 11.03 -5.13 4.94
N PHE A 123 10.91 -4.99 6.25
CA PHE A 123 12.00 -5.32 7.20
C PHE A 123 12.06 -6.81 7.61
N GLN A 124 11.19 -7.66 7.05
CA GLN A 124 11.06 -9.08 7.40
C GLN A 124 10.84 -9.30 8.92
N MET A 125 10.09 -8.39 9.55
CA MET A 125 9.77 -8.47 10.98
C MET A 125 8.48 -9.26 11.17
N ALA A 126 8.61 -10.56 11.44
CA ALA A 126 7.47 -11.43 11.72
C ALA A 126 6.91 -11.16 13.14
N HIS A 127 5.95 -10.24 13.24
CA HIS A 127 5.19 -10.00 14.47
C HIS A 127 3.78 -10.61 14.35
N LEU A 128 3.65 -11.91 14.63
CA LEU A 128 2.39 -12.65 14.46
C LEU A 128 1.16 -11.97 15.09
N PRO A 129 1.21 -11.41 16.32
CA PRO A 129 0.04 -10.73 16.89
C PRO A 129 -0.42 -9.50 16.10
N LEU A 130 0.50 -8.84 15.38
CA LEU A 130 0.18 -7.69 14.53
C LEU A 130 -0.62 -8.17 13.32
N PHE A 131 -0.14 -9.19 12.63
CA PHE A 131 -0.78 -9.73 11.43
C PHE A 131 -2.12 -10.40 11.74
N HIS A 132 -2.25 -11.09 12.87
CA HIS A 132 -3.57 -11.58 13.32
C HIS A 132 -4.56 -10.45 13.60
N ALA A 133 -4.11 -9.34 14.20
CA ALA A 133 -4.97 -8.17 14.41
C ALA A 133 -5.39 -7.51 13.08
N LEU A 134 -4.46 -7.43 12.11
CA LEU A 134 -4.77 -6.94 10.76
C LEU A 134 -5.81 -7.83 10.08
N SER A 135 -5.60 -9.15 10.10
CA SER A 135 -6.51 -10.12 9.50
C SER A 135 -7.88 -10.20 10.16
N ALA A 136 -7.98 -9.92 11.45
CA ALA A 136 -9.27 -9.83 12.11
C ALA A 136 -10.07 -8.60 11.65
N GLU A 137 -9.38 -7.46 11.42
CA GLU A 137 -10.03 -6.18 11.14
C GLU A 137 -10.31 -5.95 9.64
N LEU A 138 -9.46 -6.48 8.75
CA LEU A 138 -9.56 -6.29 7.29
C LEU A 138 -10.87 -6.81 6.68
N PRO A 139 -11.40 -8.00 7.04
CA PRO A 139 -12.67 -8.49 6.53
C PRO A 139 -13.83 -7.54 6.81
N HIS A 140 -13.91 -7.02 8.04
CA HIS A 140 -15.00 -6.11 8.43
C HIS A 140 -14.99 -4.80 7.63
N ARG A 141 -13.80 -4.31 7.26
CA ARG A 141 -13.64 -3.03 6.56
C ARG A 141 -13.70 -3.16 5.05
N THR A 142 -13.08 -4.19 4.49
CA THR A 142 -13.05 -4.42 3.04
C THR A 142 -14.40 -4.95 2.54
N LEU A 143 -15.10 -5.81 3.29
CA LEU A 143 -16.44 -6.27 2.90
C LEU A 143 -17.47 -5.14 2.96
N ALA A 144 -17.36 -4.20 3.91
CA ALA A 144 -18.24 -3.04 3.98
C ALA A 144 -18.12 -2.15 2.73
N VAL A 145 -16.89 -1.99 2.21
CA VAL A 145 -16.63 -1.22 0.99
C VAL A 145 -17.06 -1.99 -0.26
N LEU A 146 -16.74 -3.29 -0.34
CA LEU A 146 -17.11 -4.15 -1.47
C LEU A 146 -18.63 -4.40 -1.58
N GLY A 147 -19.37 -4.35 -0.47
CA GLY A 147 -20.84 -4.42 -0.46
C GLY A 147 -21.50 -3.12 -0.92
N SER A 148 -20.86 -1.97 -0.73
CA SER A 148 -21.36 -0.67 -1.20
C SER A 148 -21.08 -0.42 -2.70
N ALA A 149 -19.98 -0.96 -3.22
CA ALA A 149 -19.60 -0.82 -4.63
C ALA A 149 -20.54 -1.56 -5.60
N ALA A 150 -21.33 -2.53 -5.12
CA ALA A 150 -22.34 -3.22 -5.94
C ALA A 150 -23.55 -2.34 -6.34
N ALA A 151 -23.63 -1.10 -5.86
CA ALA A 151 -24.70 -0.15 -6.18
C ALA A 151 -24.37 0.83 -7.32
N VAL A 152 -23.16 0.79 -7.90
CA VAL A 152 -22.78 1.66 -9.02
C VAL A 152 -22.56 0.78 -10.26
N GLY A 153 -23.49 0.91 -11.20
CA GLY A 153 -23.52 0.12 -12.44
C GLY A 153 -22.39 0.45 -13.42
N PRO A 154 -22.20 -0.37 -14.47
CA PRO A 154 -21.05 -0.29 -15.35
C PRO A 154 -21.23 0.85 -16.36
N GLY A 155 -20.34 1.85 -16.32
CA GLY A 155 -20.31 2.98 -17.24
C GLY A 155 -19.05 3.00 -18.10
N GLY A 156 -19.20 2.57 -19.35
CA GLY A 156 -18.51 3.02 -20.57
C GLY A 156 -17.06 3.53 -20.54
N SER A 157 -16.23 2.77 -21.25
CA SER A 157 -14.97 3.10 -21.94
C SER A 157 -14.66 4.56 -22.36
N LYS A 158 -13.38 4.91 -22.16
CA LYS A 158 -12.48 5.78 -22.97
C LYS A 158 -12.70 7.30 -22.95
N GLU A 159 -11.81 7.99 -22.23
CA GLU A 159 -10.86 9.02 -22.69
C GLU A 159 -10.26 9.67 -21.42
N GLU A 160 -8.93 9.76 -21.29
CA GLU A 160 -8.26 10.54 -20.24
C GLU A 160 -8.74 12.00 -20.37
N THR A 161 -9.80 12.33 -19.66
CA THR A 161 -10.46 13.63 -19.75
C THR A 161 -9.98 14.47 -18.57
N GLU A 162 -9.94 15.79 -18.73
CA GLU A 162 -9.59 16.80 -17.72
C GLU A 162 -10.23 16.55 -16.33
N GLU A 163 -11.34 15.82 -16.30
CA GLU A 163 -12.02 15.30 -15.11
C GLU A 163 -11.19 14.32 -14.27
N GLU A 164 -10.31 13.47 -14.82
CA GLU A 164 -9.40 12.61 -14.02
C GLU A 164 -8.28 13.42 -13.36
N ARG A 165 -7.86 14.54 -13.96
CA ARG A 165 -6.99 15.53 -13.31
C ARG A 165 -7.76 16.28 -12.23
N GLN A 166 -9.01 16.66 -12.49
CA GLN A 166 -9.88 17.32 -11.52
C GLN A 166 -10.21 16.40 -10.34
N GLN A 167 -10.45 15.10 -10.55
CA GLN A 167 -10.70 14.13 -9.48
C GLN A 167 -9.43 13.87 -8.66
N ARG A 168 -8.24 13.87 -9.29
CA ARG A 168 -6.95 13.83 -8.59
C ARG A 168 -6.73 15.11 -7.79
N GLU A 169 -7.11 16.27 -8.32
CA GLU A 169 -7.03 17.58 -7.66
C GLU A 169 -8.04 17.70 -6.50
N ASP A 170 -9.25 17.14 -6.64
CA ASP A 170 -10.32 17.12 -5.63
C ASP A 170 -10.02 16.11 -4.50
N ASP A 171 -9.46 14.94 -4.83
CA ASP A 171 -8.93 14.00 -3.84
C ASP A 171 -7.65 14.54 -3.16
N GLU A 172 -6.89 15.39 -3.86
CA GLU A 172 -5.72 16.11 -3.33
C GLU A 172 -6.12 17.28 -2.44
N GLU A 173 -7.19 18.00 -2.77
CA GLU A 173 -7.76 19.06 -1.96
C GLU A 173 -8.48 18.48 -0.73
N ALA A 174 -9.16 17.34 -0.87
CA ALA A 174 -9.73 16.58 0.26
C ALA A 174 -8.63 16.06 1.19
N ALA A 175 -7.52 15.55 0.66
CA ALA A 175 -6.36 15.18 1.47
C ALA A 175 -5.76 16.40 2.18
N LEU A 176 -5.60 17.53 1.49
CA LEU A 176 -5.09 18.78 2.08
C LEU A 176 -6.06 19.40 3.10
N GLN A 177 -7.37 19.24 2.93
CA GLN A 177 -8.41 19.68 3.87
C GLN A 177 -8.50 18.76 5.10
N ASP A 178 -8.38 17.45 4.92
CA ASP A 178 -8.31 16.45 6.01
C ASP A 178 -7.00 16.60 6.81
N PHE A 179 -5.88 16.97 6.15
CA PHE A 179 -4.60 17.27 6.80
C PHE A 179 -4.53 18.66 7.45
N ARG A 180 -5.47 19.58 7.20
CA ARG A 180 -5.50 20.93 7.80
C ARG A 180 -6.16 20.98 9.18
N GLN A 181 -6.82 19.90 9.61
CA GLN A 181 -7.46 19.84 10.93
C GLN A 181 -6.40 19.55 12.01
N GLU A 182 -5.99 20.57 12.75
CA GLU A 182 -5.35 20.36 14.06
C GLU A 182 -6.38 19.74 15.05
N PRO A 183 -5.97 18.84 15.96
CA PRO A 183 -6.87 17.94 16.66
C PRO A 183 -7.53 18.64 17.85
N GLY A 184 -8.57 19.42 17.57
CA GLY A 184 -9.54 19.89 18.57
C GLY A 184 -10.86 19.12 18.56
N ALA A 185 -11.09 18.28 17.56
CA ALA A 185 -12.31 17.49 17.44
C ALA A 185 -11.96 16.02 17.36
N VAL A 186 -12.46 15.27 18.34
CA VAL A 186 -12.62 13.83 18.26
C VAL A 186 -13.52 13.56 17.04
N ALA A 187 -12.92 13.37 15.87
CA ALA A 187 -13.62 12.89 14.69
C ALA A 187 -13.94 11.42 14.93
N VAL A 188 -15.12 11.20 15.48
CA VAL A 188 -15.76 9.91 15.67
C VAL A 188 -16.04 9.28 14.31
N GLY A 189 -15.32 8.21 14.00
CA GLY A 189 -15.67 7.24 12.95
C GLY A 189 -14.49 6.84 12.05
N PRO A 190 -14.35 5.55 11.69
CA PRO A 190 -13.42 5.16 10.64
C PRO A 190 -13.89 5.82 9.34
N ASN A 191 -13.06 6.72 8.79
CA ASN A 191 -13.35 7.33 7.50
C ASN A 191 -13.55 6.19 6.47
N LYS A 192 -14.75 6.10 5.89
CA LYS A 192 -15.21 5.03 4.98
C LYS A 192 -14.60 5.17 3.58
N ALA A 193 -13.42 5.76 3.48
CA ALA A 193 -12.73 5.90 2.22
C ALA A 193 -12.31 4.50 1.74
N GLN A 194 -12.55 4.22 0.46
CA GLN A 194 -12.13 2.99 -0.19
C GLN A 194 -10.59 2.88 -0.09
N PRO A 195 -10.05 1.74 0.37
CA PRO A 195 -8.60 1.60 0.51
C PRO A 195 -7.92 1.69 -0.85
N LYS A 196 -6.73 2.28 -0.94
CA LYS A 196 -5.99 2.36 -2.20
C LYS A 196 -5.53 0.97 -2.64
N ILE A 197 -5.58 0.70 -3.94
CA ILE A 197 -5.11 -0.57 -4.51
C ILE A 197 -3.64 -0.84 -4.15
N SER A 198 -2.79 0.18 -4.27
CA SER A 198 -1.36 0.07 -3.93
C SER A 198 -1.13 -0.35 -2.48
N SER A 199 -2.04 0.01 -1.57
CA SER A 199 -1.98 -0.38 -0.16
C SER A 199 -2.31 -1.87 -0.01
N LEU A 200 -3.35 -2.35 -0.69
CA LEU A 200 -3.77 -3.75 -0.66
C LEU A 200 -2.69 -4.67 -1.24
N VAL A 201 -2.11 -4.31 -2.39
CA VAL A 201 -0.98 -5.05 -2.99
C VAL A 201 0.22 -5.04 -2.05
N GLY A 202 0.56 -3.89 -1.47
CA GLY A 202 1.66 -3.77 -0.53
C GLY A 202 1.47 -4.60 0.74
N LEU A 203 0.23 -4.77 1.19
CA LEU A 203 -0.08 -5.67 2.30
C LEU A 203 0.03 -7.13 1.87
N LEU A 204 -0.51 -7.53 0.71
CA LEU A 204 -0.36 -8.89 0.18
C LEU A 204 1.12 -9.29 0.03
N GLU A 205 1.96 -8.37 -0.48
CA GLU A 205 3.41 -8.55 -0.52
C GLU A 205 4.02 -8.74 0.88
N ALA A 206 3.48 -8.08 1.91
CA ALA A 206 3.95 -8.26 3.28
C ALA A 206 3.66 -9.67 3.82
N TYR A 207 2.45 -10.20 3.59
CA TYR A 207 2.10 -11.58 3.94
C TYR A 207 3.03 -12.57 3.23
N ALA A 208 3.26 -12.36 1.92
CA ALA A 208 4.17 -13.18 1.12
C ALA A 208 5.61 -13.15 1.64
N ARG A 209 6.18 -11.96 1.87
CA ARG A 209 7.56 -11.81 2.37
C ARG A 209 7.79 -12.43 3.75
N LEU A 210 6.76 -12.45 4.58
CA LEU A 210 6.82 -13.02 5.93
C LEU A 210 6.37 -14.48 5.98
N THR A 211 6.02 -15.08 4.83
CA THR A 211 5.49 -16.45 4.74
C THR A 211 4.27 -16.67 5.64
N ILE A 212 3.47 -15.63 5.87
CA ILE A 212 2.24 -15.70 6.67
C ILE A 212 1.12 -16.07 5.72
N PHE A 213 0.62 -17.30 5.84
CA PHE A 213 -0.49 -17.77 5.03
C PHE A 213 -1.79 -17.74 5.85
N GLU A 214 -2.69 -16.84 5.46
CA GLU A 214 -4.05 -16.79 5.98
C GLU A 214 -5.06 -16.75 4.83
N GLU A 215 -5.65 -17.90 4.53
CA GLU A 215 -6.48 -18.11 3.33
C GLU A 215 -7.59 -17.07 3.18
N ALA A 216 -8.34 -16.79 4.26
CA ALA A 216 -9.47 -15.86 4.21
C ALA A 216 -9.02 -14.43 3.88
N THR A 217 -7.95 -13.95 4.51
CA THR A 217 -7.39 -12.61 4.28
C THR A 217 -6.77 -12.51 2.88
N ASN A 218 -5.98 -13.51 2.47
CA ASN A 218 -5.34 -13.54 1.16
C ASN A 218 -6.38 -13.59 0.03
N ARG A 219 -7.44 -14.41 0.18
CA ARG A 219 -8.56 -14.46 -0.78
C ARG A 219 -9.27 -13.11 -0.84
N LEU A 220 -9.60 -12.50 0.29
CA LEU A 220 -10.26 -11.19 0.34
C LEU A 220 -9.43 -10.09 -0.34
N LEU A 221 -8.12 -10.05 -0.09
CA LEU A 221 -7.22 -9.10 -0.74
C LEU A 221 -7.21 -9.33 -2.26
N CYS A 222 -7.07 -10.58 -2.71
CA CYS A 222 -7.10 -10.92 -4.13
C CYS A 222 -8.44 -10.57 -4.79
N ASP A 223 -9.57 -10.88 -4.15
CA ASP A 223 -10.90 -10.53 -4.63
C ASP A 223 -11.08 -9.01 -4.77
N ALA A 224 -10.57 -8.24 -3.79
CA ALA A 224 -10.62 -6.78 -3.84
C ALA A 224 -9.78 -6.19 -4.98
N LEU A 225 -8.62 -6.79 -5.28
CA LEU A 225 -7.78 -6.40 -6.42
C LEU A 225 -8.48 -6.75 -7.75
N VAL A 226 -9.03 -7.95 -7.86
CA VAL A 226 -9.69 -8.42 -9.09
C VAL A 226 -10.92 -7.60 -9.43
N ARG A 227 -11.72 -7.21 -8.43
CA ARG A 227 -12.89 -6.34 -8.64
C ARG A 227 -12.53 -4.93 -9.10
N ARG A 228 -11.28 -4.50 -8.91
CA ARG A 228 -10.80 -3.15 -9.25
C ARG A 228 -9.67 -3.23 -10.27
N THR A 229 -9.82 -4.12 -11.23
CA THR A 229 -8.80 -4.33 -12.26
C THR A 229 -8.51 -3.08 -13.08
N GLU A 230 -9.49 -2.18 -13.23
CA GLU A 230 -9.36 -0.95 -14.03
C GLU A 230 -8.37 0.05 -13.41
N GLU A 231 -8.21 0.03 -12.08
CA GLU A 231 -7.22 0.90 -11.40
C GLU A 231 -5.89 0.16 -11.15
N LEU A 232 -5.73 -1.07 -11.63
CA LEU A 232 -4.51 -1.88 -11.43
C LEU A 232 -3.50 -1.58 -12.54
N ALA A 233 -2.46 -0.80 -12.21
CA ALA A 233 -1.32 -0.65 -13.11
C ALA A 233 -0.60 -2.00 -13.34
N PRO A 234 -0.01 -2.25 -14.54
CA PRO A 234 0.68 -3.51 -14.86
C PRO A 234 1.71 -3.94 -13.82
N SER A 235 2.55 -3.02 -13.34
CA SER A 235 3.56 -3.29 -12.30
C SER A 235 2.95 -3.73 -10.96
N LEU A 236 1.71 -3.36 -10.66
CA LEU A 236 0.98 -3.83 -9.47
C LEU A 236 0.43 -5.24 -9.68
N VAL A 237 0.01 -5.59 -10.90
CA VAL A 237 -0.37 -6.97 -11.27
C VAL A 237 0.82 -7.90 -11.04
N VAL A 238 2.01 -7.53 -11.49
CA VAL A 238 3.25 -8.32 -11.31
C VAL A 238 3.53 -8.56 -9.84
N LYS A 239 3.45 -7.51 -9.00
CA LYS A 239 3.64 -7.63 -7.55
C LYS A 239 2.62 -8.54 -6.89
N ALA A 240 1.34 -8.41 -7.26
CA ALA A 240 0.27 -9.25 -6.72
C ALA A 240 0.46 -10.72 -7.13
N ALA A 241 0.76 -11.00 -8.41
CA ALA A 241 1.03 -12.34 -8.91
C ALA A 241 2.22 -12.98 -8.20
N ARG A 242 3.33 -12.25 -8.05
CA ARG A 242 4.51 -12.71 -7.31
C ARG A 242 4.19 -13.00 -5.85
N ALA A 243 3.39 -12.15 -5.19
CA ALA A 243 2.99 -12.37 -3.81
C ALA A 243 2.14 -13.65 -3.66
N CYS A 244 1.22 -13.89 -4.60
CA CYS A 244 0.44 -15.13 -4.66
C CYS A 244 1.32 -16.36 -4.90
N ALA A 245 2.28 -16.29 -5.83
CA ALA A 245 3.22 -17.37 -6.12
C ALA A 245 4.08 -17.72 -4.89
N ALA A 246 4.62 -16.72 -4.20
CA ALA A 246 5.41 -16.90 -2.99
C ALA A 246 4.62 -17.51 -1.82
N LEU A 247 3.29 -17.33 -1.81
CA LEU A 247 2.37 -17.96 -0.85
C LEU A 247 1.84 -19.32 -1.33
N SER A 248 2.26 -19.79 -2.51
CA SER A 248 1.69 -20.95 -3.21
C SER A 248 0.15 -20.89 -3.30
N PHE A 249 -0.38 -19.68 -3.50
CA PHE A 249 -1.81 -19.38 -3.50
C PHE A 249 -2.32 -19.02 -4.88
N ALA A 250 -2.85 -20.01 -5.60
CA ALA A 250 -3.43 -19.81 -6.93
C ALA A 250 -4.83 -19.21 -6.86
N HIS A 251 -4.91 -17.87 -6.81
CA HIS A 251 -6.19 -17.16 -6.94
C HIS A 251 -6.61 -17.03 -8.42
N PRO A 252 -7.74 -17.62 -8.85
CA PRO A 252 -8.11 -17.67 -10.27
C PRO A 252 -8.25 -16.29 -10.93
N GLY A 253 -8.67 -15.28 -10.16
CA GLY A 253 -8.74 -13.91 -10.66
C GLY A 253 -7.37 -13.27 -10.88
N ILE A 254 -6.42 -13.48 -9.96
CA ILE A 254 -5.07 -12.90 -10.09
C ILE A 254 -4.30 -13.60 -11.20
N VAL A 255 -4.42 -14.92 -11.33
CA VAL A 255 -3.83 -15.68 -12.44
C VAL A 255 -4.34 -15.15 -13.77
N ARG A 256 -5.66 -14.97 -13.92
CA ARG A 256 -6.24 -14.38 -15.15
C ARG A 256 -5.70 -12.98 -15.43
N LEU A 257 -5.64 -12.11 -14.43
CA LEU A 257 -5.10 -10.76 -14.61
C LEU A 257 -3.62 -10.75 -14.98
N ALA A 258 -2.81 -11.62 -14.38
CA ALA A 258 -1.41 -11.78 -14.68
C ALA A 258 -1.20 -12.24 -16.13
N VAL A 259 -2.01 -13.18 -16.60
CA VAL A 259 -2.01 -13.64 -18.00
C VAL A 259 -2.37 -12.51 -18.96
N ILE A 260 -3.47 -11.80 -18.70
CA ILE A 260 -3.91 -10.66 -19.52
C ILE A 260 -2.82 -9.58 -19.57
N CYS A 261 -2.24 -9.25 -18.42
CA CYS A 261 -1.15 -8.28 -18.30
C CYS A 261 0.06 -8.69 -19.15
N MET A 262 0.44 -9.96 -19.14
CA MET A 262 1.55 -10.49 -19.95
C MET A 262 1.25 -10.42 -21.46
N THR A 263 0.00 -10.64 -21.87
CA THR A 263 -0.38 -10.68 -23.30
C THR A 263 -0.70 -9.31 -23.89
N GLU A 264 -1.34 -8.43 -23.11
CA GLU A 264 -1.87 -7.14 -23.59
C GLU A 264 -0.97 -5.97 -23.20
N ASN A 265 -0.31 -6.02 -22.04
CA ASN A 265 0.48 -4.93 -21.49
C ASN A 265 1.98 -5.26 -21.39
N GLY A 266 2.43 -6.30 -22.09
CA GLY A 266 3.83 -6.74 -22.07
C GLY A 266 4.81 -5.65 -22.52
N GLU A 267 4.38 -4.73 -23.40
CA GLU A 267 5.20 -3.60 -23.87
C GLU A 267 5.35 -2.48 -22.82
N GLU A 268 4.46 -2.41 -21.83
CA GLU A 268 4.53 -1.44 -20.73
C GLU A 268 5.40 -1.91 -19.55
N LEU A 269 5.74 -3.20 -19.53
CA LEU A 269 6.55 -3.81 -18.49
C LEU A 269 8.04 -3.73 -18.84
N GLU A 270 8.87 -3.51 -17.82
CA GLU A 270 10.32 -3.68 -17.96
C GLU A 270 10.64 -5.17 -18.14
N ASP A 271 11.73 -5.50 -18.85
CA ASP A 271 12.15 -6.89 -19.10
C ASP A 271 12.24 -7.71 -17.80
N GLU A 272 12.74 -7.09 -16.72
CA GLU A 272 12.81 -7.71 -15.39
C GLU A 272 11.43 -8.02 -14.82
N GLU A 273 10.44 -7.15 -15.01
CA GLU A 273 9.06 -7.36 -14.54
C GLU A 273 8.37 -8.47 -15.33
N LEU A 274 8.64 -8.57 -16.63
CA LEU A 274 8.10 -9.62 -17.49
C LEU A 274 8.67 -11.00 -17.09
N GLU A 275 9.97 -11.10 -16.84
CA GLU A 275 10.60 -12.34 -16.34
C GLU A 275 10.02 -12.76 -14.98
N LEU A 276 9.83 -11.81 -14.06
CA LEU A 276 9.24 -12.08 -12.76
C LEU A 276 7.78 -12.55 -12.87
N LEU A 277 7.01 -11.96 -13.80
CA LEU A 277 5.64 -12.36 -14.06
C LEU A 277 5.55 -13.77 -14.65
N GLY A 278 6.43 -14.09 -15.60
CA GLY A 278 6.53 -15.43 -16.20
C GLY A 278 6.79 -16.50 -15.15
N ARG A 279 7.81 -16.32 -14.31
CA ARG A 279 8.12 -17.24 -13.19
C ARG A 279 6.95 -17.38 -12.21
N ALA A 280 6.31 -16.27 -11.85
CA ALA A 280 5.15 -16.32 -10.96
C ALA A 280 3.98 -17.12 -11.58
N LEU A 281 3.77 -17.04 -12.90
CA LEU A 281 2.73 -17.81 -13.59
C LEU A 281 3.09 -19.30 -13.70
N GLU A 282 4.36 -19.65 -13.86
CA GLU A 282 4.85 -21.03 -13.81
C GLU A 282 4.62 -21.63 -12.41
N ASP A 283 5.03 -20.92 -11.35
CA ASP A 283 4.85 -21.34 -9.95
C ASP A 283 3.37 -21.54 -9.58
N LEU A 284 2.47 -20.75 -10.19
CA LEU A 284 1.03 -20.84 -10.01
C LEU A 284 0.37 -21.90 -10.90
N GLY A 285 1.13 -22.60 -11.75
CA GLY A 285 0.64 -23.64 -12.65
C GLY A 285 -0.21 -23.12 -13.82
N ALA A 286 -0.08 -21.84 -14.16
CA ALA A 286 -0.84 -21.23 -15.25
C ALA A 286 -0.25 -21.52 -16.63
N LEU A 287 1.06 -21.76 -16.67
CA LEU A 287 1.82 -22.18 -17.83
C LEU A 287 2.05 -23.70 -17.68
N GLY A 288 1.38 -24.52 -18.48
CA GLY A 288 1.57 -25.98 -18.42
C GLY A 288 3.00 -26.40 -18.78
N ASP A 289 3.39 -27.62 -18.42
CA ASP A 289 4.71 -28.25 -18.68
C ASP A 289 5.16 -28.20 -20.16
N ASP A 290 4.23 -27.95 -21.09
CA ASP A 290 4.50 -27.74 -22.50
C ASP A 290 4.41 -26.24 -22.85
N GLY A 291 5.53 -25.54 -22.68
CA GLY A 291 5.83 -24.16 -23.09
C GLY A 291 4.74 -23.41 -23.87
N GLY A 292 3.84 -22.74 -23.16
CA GLY A 292 3.02 -21.65 -23.70
C GLY A 292 1.52 -21.94 -23.91
N ARG A 293 0.95 -23.02 -23.38
CA ARG A 293 -0.52 -23.17 -23.31
C ARG A 293 -1.06 -22.79 -21.93
N LEU A 294 -1.74 -21.65 -21.89
CA LEU A 294 -2.51 -21.15 -20.75
C LEU A 294 -3.58 -22.16 -20.34
N LEU A 295 -3.40 -22.79 -19.17
CA LEU A 295 -4.39 -23.69 -18.56
C LEU A 295 -5.48 -22.90 -17.85
N LEU A 296 -6.18 -22.02 -18.58
CA LEU A 296 -7.52 -21.60 -18.15
C LEU A 296 -8.49 -22.68 -18.60
N HIS A 297 -8.72 -23.68 -17.74
CA HIS A 297 -9.87 -24.56 -17.88
C HIS A 297 -11.14 -23.71 -17.97
N HIS A 298 -11.64 -23.52 -19.20
CA HIS A 298 -13.02 -23.17 -19.42
C HIS A 298 -13.88 -24.20 -18.66
N PRO A 299 -14.87 -23.79 -17.84
CA PRO A 299 -15.86 -24.72 -17.35
C PRO A 299 -16.54 -25.32 -18.58
N LYS A 300 -16.32 -26.62 -18.80
CA LYS A 300 -16.93 -27.36 -19.91
C LYS A 300 -18.45 -27.18 -19.83
N GLY A 301 -19.01 -26.84 -20.98
CA GLY A 301 -20.41 -26.54 -21.17
C GLY A 301 -21.34 -27.58 -20.58
N VAL A 302 -22.47 -27.07 -20.11
CA VAL A 302 -23.71 -27.82 -19.90
C VAL A 302 -23.96 -28.65 -21.16
N GLU A 303 -23.93 -29.98 -20.98
CA GLU A 303 -24.24 -30.94 -22.03
C GLU A 303 -25.65 -30.66 -22.55
N ALA A 304 -25.72 -30.37 -23.85
CA ALA A 304 -26.96 -30.45 -24.60
C ALA A 304 -27.38 -31.92 -24.68
N ILE A 305 -28.39 -32.28 -23.89
CA ILE A 305 -29.14 -33.52 -24.07
C ILE A 305 -30.19 -33.25 -25.15
N ALA A 306 -30.00 -33.88 -26.31
CA ALA A 306 -30.99 -34.12 -27.35
C ALA A 306 -30.53 -35.38 -28.10
N PRO A 307 -31.42 -36.16 -28.76
CA PRO A 307 -32.73 -35.79 -29.28
C PRO A 307 -33.94 -36.21 -28.44
#